data_AF-A0A7S4Q090-F1
#
_entry.id   AF-A0A7S4Q090-F1
#
_cell.length_a   1.000
_cell.length_b   1.000
_cell.length_c   1.000
_cell.angle_alpha   90.00
_cell.angle_beta   90.00
_cell.angle_gamma   90.00
#
_symmetry.space_group_name_H-M   'P 1'
#
loop_
_entity.id
_entity.type
_entity.pdbx_description
1 polymer ?
#
loop_
_entity_poly.entity_id
_entity_poly.type
_entity_poly.pdbx_seq_one_letter_code
_entity_poly.pdbx_strand_id
1 'polypeptide(L)'
;RPPHLGIDAGFVRELTSQLRWRNRNLLMLAQSFLPNLLSEMLLRSVAHKAALQLPLMQGRSGCVAMVHCSGFIELTAQLEQHSNGAALLTKRINRFYTNVIDTAMAYHGDVVRFCANTLFVFFEAVDHPSSFNNSCGSLSCRHTAQELACVRAAACCLELHKNLRAETCQEEGGLSLQIGVGAGAVEAFLVHGCPTTETATANKYTVMGPPLEQASLAEKLAGAGE
;
A
#
# COMPACT_ATOMS: atom_id res chain seq x y z
N ARG A 1 -10.48 3.77 -60.72
CA ARG A 1 -10.08 2.81 -59.66
C ARG A 1 -9.29 3.60 -58.63
N PRO A 2 -9.74 3.72 -57.37
CA PRO A 2 -8.92 4.37 -56.35
C PRO A 2 -7.73 3.45 -56.02
N PRO A 3 -6.56 4.01 -55.64
CA PRO A 3 -5.43 3.21 -55.22
C PRO A 3 -5.78 2.56 -53.87
N HIS A 4 -5.68 1.23 -53.81
CA HIS A 4 -5.72 0.50 -52.55
C HIS A 4 -4.46 0.88 -51.76
N LEU A 5 -4.62 1.68 -50.69
CA LEU A 5 -3.60 1.79 -49.65
C LEU A 5 -3.48 0.42 -48.98
N GLY A 6 -2.59 -0.42 -49.52
CA GLY A 6 -2.18 -1.66 -48.87
C GLY A 6 -1.42 -1.30 -47.61
N ILE A 7 -2.11 -1.25 -46.47
CA ILE A 7 -1.45 -1.09 -45.18
C ILE A 7 -0.61 -2.35 -44.96
N ASP A 8 0.71 -2.16 -44.91
CA ASP A 8 1.67 -3.24 -44.69
C ASP A 8 1.36 -3.97 -43.37
N ALA A 9 1.18 -5.29 -43.45
CA ALA A 9 0.94 -6.14 -42.29
C ALA A 9 2.10 -6.07 -41.27
N GLY A 10 3.33 -5.80 -41.74
CA GLY A 10 4.48 -5.52 -40.88
C GLY A 10 4.28 -4.27 -40.03
N PHE A 11 3.82 -3.18 -40.65
CA PHE A 11 3.49 -1.93 -39.96
C PHE A 11 2.36 -2.09 -38.95
N VAL A 12 1.26 -2.78 -39.30
CA VAL A 12 0.14 -3.02 -38.37
C VAL A 12 0.59 -3.84 -37.16
N ARG A 13 1.44 -4.86 -37.38
CA ARG A 13 1.97 -5.70 -36.30
C ARG A 13 2.88 -4.91 -35.36
N GLU A 14 3.74 -4.07 -35.90
CA GLU A 14 4.63 -3.19 -35.12
C GLU A 14 3.82 -2.16 -34.32
N LEU A 15 2.87 -1.46 -34.96
CA LEU A 15 1.98 -0.51 -34.29
C LEU A 15 1.18 -1.19 -33.16
N THR A 16 0.66 -2.39 -33.40
CA THR A 16 -0.06 -3.18 -32.39
C THR A 16 0.85 -3.56 -31.23
N SER A 17 2.09 -3.95 -31.49
CA SER A 17 3.10 -4.26 -30.46
C SER A 17 3.40 -3.03 -29.61
N GLN A 18 3.66 -1.88 -30.25
CA GLN A 18 3.95 -0.62 -29.55
C GLN A 18 2.77 -0.14 -28.72
N LEU A 19 1.54 -0.20 -29.25
CA LEU A 19 0.34 0.16 -28.49
C LEU A 19 0.12 -0.78 -27.29
N ARG A 20 0.31 -2.10 -27.47
CA ARG A 20 0.25 -3.06 -26.36
C ARG A 20 1.30 -2.76 -25.30
N TRP A 21 2.54 -2.46 -25.69
CA TRP A 21 3.62 -2.15 -24.77
C TRP A 21 3.37 -0.85 -24.01
N ARG A 22 2.97 0.23 -24.70
CA ARG A 22 2.63 1.52 -24.09
C ARG A 22 1.48 1.39 -23.11
N ASN A 23 0.42 0.65 -23.49
CA ASN A 23 -0.72 0.40 -22.63
C ASN A 23 -0.34 -0.46 -21.42
N ARG A 24 0.55 -1.45 -21.58
CA ARG A 24 1.06 -2.26 -20.48
C ARG A 24 1.81 -1.41 -19.45
N ASN A 25 2.69 -0.51 -19.89
CA ASN A 25 3.42 0.37 -18.96
C ASN A 25 2.50 1.34 -18.23
N LEU A 26 1.51 1.90 -18.92
CA LEU A 26 0.49 2.75 -18.29
C LEU A 26 -0.33 1.97 -17.25
N LEU A 27 -0.68 0.71 -17.54
CA LEU A 27 -1.41 -0.14 -16.59
C LEU A 27 -0.54 -0.51 -15.39
N MET A 28 0.74 -0.84 -15.57
CA MET A 28 1.67 -1.11 -14.48
C MET A 28 1.85 0.13 -13.59
N LEU A 29 1.98 1.31 -14.18
CA LEU A 29 2.04 2.58 -13.45
C LEU A 29 0.72 2.87 -12.72
N ALA A 30 -0.43 2.62 -13.35
CA ALA A 30 -1.73 2.79 -12.67
C ALA A 30 -1.90 1.81 -11.50
N GLN A 31 -1.42 0.58 -11.65
CA GLN A 31 -1.44 -0.46 -10.61
C GLN A 31 -0.59 -0.08 -9.40
N SER A 32 0.52 0.66 -9.56
CA SER A 32 1.31 1.10 -8.39
C SER A 32 0.59 2.09 -7.48
N PHE A 33 -0.52 2.67 -7.92
CA PHE A 33 -1.39 3.52 -7.09
C PHE A 33 -2.54 2.75 -6.43
N LEU A 34 -2.64 1.45 -6.66
CA LEU A 34 -3.70 0.60 -6.12
C LEU A 34 -3.08 -0.43 -5.17
N PRO A 35 -3.65 -0.59 -3.95
CA PRO A 35 -3.30 -1.72 -3.10
C PRO A 35 -3.50 -3.05 -3.83
N ASN A 36 -2.69 -4.05 -3.51
CA ASN A 36 -2.83 -5.39 -4.06
C ASN A 36 -4.21 -5.97 -3.76
N LEU A 37 -4.76 -5.68 -2.58
CA LEU A 37 -6.12 -6.04 -2.18
C LEU A 37 -7.17 -5.61 -3.22
N LEU A 38 -7.08 -4.38 -3.74
CA LEU A 38 -8.02 -3.91 -4.77
C LEU A 38 -7.73 -4.51 -6.14
N SER A 39 -6.45 -4.66 -6.48
CA SER A 39 -6.05 -5.29 -7.73
C SER A 39 -6.63 -6.71 -7.82
N GLU A 40 -6.56 -7.48 -6.74
CA GLU A 40 -7.18 -8.80 -6.65
C GLU A 40 -8.70 -8.77 -6.73
N MET A 41 -9.35 -7.84 -6.00
CA MET A 41 -10.81 -7.66 -6.06
C MET A 41 -11.28 -7.41 -7.51
N LEU A 42 -10.59 -6.52 -8.22
CA LEU A 42 -10.89 -6.16 -9.61
C LEU A 42 -10.66 -7.35 -10.55
N LEU A 43 -9.52 -8.04 -10.45
CA LEU A 43 -9.19 -9.19 -11.29
C LEU A 43 -10.22 -10.31 -11.14
N ARG A 44 -10.63 -10.64 -9.91
CA ARG A 44 -11.66 -11.66 -9.65
C ARG A 44 -13.02 -11.24 -10.21
N SER A 45 -13.39 -9.96 -10.09
CA SER A 45 -14.67 -9.48 -10.61
C SER A 45 -14.74 -9.49 -12.13
N VAL A 46 -13.65 -9.15 -12.83
CA VAL A 46 -13.63 -9.10 -14.30
C VAL A 46 -13.47 -10.50 -14.91
N ALA A 47 -12.75 -11.41 -14.25
CA ALA A 47 -12.62 -12.79 -14.72
C ALA A 47 -13.97 -13.53 -14.85
N HIS A 48 -14.99 -13.09 -14.10
CA HIS A 48 -16.32 -13.70 -14.11
C HIS A 48 -17.38 -12.88 -14.86
N LYS A 49 -17.07 -11.66 -15.32
CA LYS A 49 -18.06 -10.76 -15.94
C LYS A 49 -17.45 -9.94 -17.08
N ALA A 50 -18.22 -9.76 -18.15
CA ALA A 50 -17.84 -8.89 -19.28
C ALA A 50 -17.71 -7.39 -18.89
N ALA A 51 -18.25 -6.99 -17.74
CA ALA A 51 -18.17 -5.63 -17.21
C ALA A 51 -18.06 -5.62 -15.68
N LEU A 52 -17.32 -4.64 -15.14
CA LEU A 52 -17.21 -4.39 -13.69
C LEU A 52 -18.56 -3.93 -13.14
N GLN A 53 -19.07 -4.62 -12.12
CA GLN A 53 -20.31 -4.27 -11.44
C GLN A 53 -19.99 -3.84 -10.01
N LEU A 54 -20.21 -2.56 -9.68
CA LEU A 54 -20.03 -2.02 -8.34
C LEU A 54 -21.41 -1.86 -7.64
N PRO A 55 -21.50 -1.89 -6.29
CA PRO A 55 -20.38 -2.00 -5.34
C PRO A 55 -19.75 -3.40 -5.34
N LEU A 56 -18.43 -3.44 -5.19
CA LEU A 56 -17.72 -4.68 -4.85
C LEU A 56 -17.42 -4.68 -3.36
N MET A 57 -17.67 -5.82 -2.75
CA MET A 57 -17.39 -6.07 -1.35
C MET A 57 -16.60 -7.36 -1.24
N GLN A 58 -15.53 -7.35 -0.45
CA GLN A 58 -14.75 -8.53 -0.21
C GLN A 58 -14.26 -8.60 1.23
N GLY A 59 -14.66 -9.68 1.90
CA GLY A 59 -14.17 -10.03 3.23
C GLY A 59 -12.78 -10.67 3.18
N ARG A 60 -11.98 -10.33 4.18
CA ARG A 60 -10.64 -10.83 4.47
C ARG A 60 -10.45 -10.99 5.97
N SER A 61 -9.42 -11.71 6.37
CA SER A 61 -8.93 -11.73 7.76
C SER A 61 -7.46 -11.36 7.74
N GLY A 62 -6.97 -10.72 8.79
CA GLY A 62 -5.55 -10.39 8.90
C GLY A 62 -5.28 -9.42 10.03
N CYS A 63 -4.12 -8.77 9.97
CA CYS A 63 -3.72 -7.75 10.92
C CYS A 63 -3.49 -6.42 10.17
N VAL A 64 -3.86 -5.30 10.78
CA VAL A 64 -3.67 -3.96 10.23
C VAL A 64 -2.70 -3.22 11.13
N ALA A 65 -1.62 -2.70 10.56
CA ALA A 65 -0.73 -1.76 11.22
C ALA A 65 -1.08 -0.34 10.76
N MET A 66 -1.35 0.54 11.71
CA MET A 66 -1.51 1.97 11.50
C MET A 66 -0.20 2.65 11.92
N VAL A 67 0.56 3.13 10.94
CA VAL A 67 1.88 3.72 11.12
C VAL A 67 1.73 5.24 11.08
N HIS A 68 1.69 5.88 12.23
CA HIS A 68 1.66 7.32 12.36
C HIS A 68 3.08 7.88 12.39
N CYS A 69 3.31 8.90 11.58
CA CYS A 69 4.62 9.51 11.42
C CYS A 69 4.56 10.95 11.93
N SER A 70 5.26 11.25 13.02
CA SER A 70 5.37 12.59 13.58
C SER A 70 6.71 13.23 13.20
N GLY A 71 6.86 14.53 13.42
CA GLY A 71 8.07 15.29 13.05
C GLY A 71 7.98 16.04 11.72
N PHE A 72 6.95 15.82 10.90
CA PHE A 72 6.84 16.49 9.59
C PHE A 72 6.66 18.00 9.68
N ILE A 73 5.97 18.49 10.71
CA ILE A 73 5.75 19.93 10.89
C ILE A 73 7.07 20.58 11.29
N GLU A 74 7.80 20.03 12.27
CA GLU A 74 9.12 20.56 12.64
C GLU A 74 10.09 20.50 11.45
N LEU A 75 10.10 19.39 10.71
CA LEU A 75 10.93 19.24 9.52
C LEU A 75 10.61 20.30 8.45
N THR A 76 9.33 20.57 8.22
CA THR A 76 8.89 21.58 7.23
C THR A 76 9.33 22.98 7.65
N ALA A 77 9.14 23.33 8.93
CA ALA A 77 9.55 24.64 9.47
C ALA A 77 11.08 24.85 9.42
N GLN A 78 11.87 23.81 9.67
CA GLN A 78 13.33 23.87 9.54
C GLN A 78 13.77 24.09 8.08
N LEU A 79 13.13 23.39 7.14
CA LEU A 79 13.50 23.45 5.73
C LEU A 79 13.00 24.72 5.04
N GLU A 80 11.94 25.36 5.54
CA GLU A 80 11.43 26.64 5.00
C GLU A 80 12.50 27.76 5.04
N GLN A 81 13.44 27.69 5.98
CA GLN A 81 14.54 28.65 6.08
C GLN A 81 15.59 28.51 4.96
N HIS A 82 15.50 27.45 4.15
CA HIS A 82 16.44 27.16 3.07
C HIS A 82 15.85 27.54 1.72
N SER A 83 16.65 28.19 0.86
CA SER A 83 16.26 28.56 -0.50
C SER A 83 15.88 27.35 -1.39
N ASN A 84 16.39 26.16 -1.05
CA ASN A 84 16.07 24.88 -1.68
C ASN A 84 15.22 23.95 -0.77
N GLY A 85 14.52 24.50 0.22
CA GLY A 85 13.78 23.77 1.25
C GLY A 85 12.77 22.75 0.70
N ALA A 86 12.00 23.12 -0.33
CA ALA A 86 11.00 22.24 -0.93
C ALA A 86 11.62 20.98 -1.58
N ALA A 87 12.78 21.13 -2.24
CA ALA A 87 13.48 20.01 -2.85
C ALA A 87 14.08 19.07 -1.78
N LEU A 88 14.63 19.64 -0.70
CA LEU A 88 15.15 18.88 0.44
C LEU A 88 14.03 18.12 1.16
N LEU A 89 12.88 18.77 1.37
CA LEU A 89 11.71 18.16 1.99
C LEU A 89 11.23 16.98 1.17
N THR A 90 11.05 17.17 -0.15
CA THR A 90 10.64 16.10 -1.07
C THR A 90 11.62 14.93 -1.02
N LYS A 91 12.93 15.20 -1.03
CA LYS A 91 13.96 14.15 -0.93
C LYS A 91 13.87 13.38 0.39
N ARG A 92 13.71 14.06 1.53
CA ARG A 92 13.59 13.44 2.85
C ARG A 92 12.30 12.62 2.99
N ILE A 93 11.17 13.20 2.59
CA ILE A 93 9.85 12.53 2.61
C ILE A 93 9.88 11.28 1.74
N ASN A 94 10.39 11.37 0.50
CA ASN A 94 10.44 10.23 -0.40
C ASN A 94 11.35 9.13 0.16
N ARG A 95 12.54 9.47 0.66
CA ARG A 95 13.43 8.48 1.29
C ARG A 95 12.75 7.76 2.45
N PHE A 96 12.10 8.52 3.33
CA PHE A 96 11.40 7.98 4.49
C PHE A 96 10.26 7.04 4.08
N TYR A 97 9.33 7.49 3.23
CA TYR A 97 8.20 6.65 2.83
C TYR A 97 8.63 5.48 1.96
N THR A 98 9.67 5.61 1.14
CA THR A 98 10.27 4.48 0.42
C THR A 98 10.74 3.40 1.40
N ASN A 99 11.48 3.77 2.45
CA ASN A 99 11.90 2.82 3.49
C ASN A 99 10.70 2.14 4.16
N VAL A 100 9.67 2.91 4.53
CA VAL A 100 8.46 2.37 5.16
C VAL A 100 7.73 1.37 4.24
N ILE A 101 7.54 1.74 2.97
CA ILE A 101 6.85 0.91 1.97
C ILE A 101 7.67 -0.35 1.67
N ASP A 102 8.97 -0.21 1.43
CA ASP A 102 9.86 -1.34 1.11
C ASP A 102 9.91 -2.34 2.27
N THR A 103 10.00 -1.84 3.52
CA THR A 103 9.95 -2.68 4.71
C THR A 103 8.60 -3.39 4.82
N ALA A 104 7.48 -2.67 4.68
CA ALA A 104 6.15 -3.26 4.71
C ALA A 104 5.99 -4.39 3.67
N MET A 105 6.43 -4.14 2.43
CA MET A 105 6.37 -5.12 1.35
C MET A 105 7.29 -6.34 1.60
N ALA A 106 8.47 -6.15 2.19
CA ALA A 106 9.39 -7.22 2.55
C ALA A 106 8.78 -8.20 3.58
N TYR A 107 7.90 -7.72 4.45
CA TYR A 107 7.13 -8.53 5.39
C TYR A 107 5.76 -8.99 4.83
N HIS A 108 5.56 -8.88 3.51
CA HIS A 108 4.32 -9.23 2.81
C HIS A 108 3.09 -8.44 3.30
N GLY A 109 3.29 -7.19 3.72
CA GLY A 109 2.23 -6.22 3.95
C GLY A 109 1.82 -5.53 2.65
N ASP A 110 0.54 -5.17 2.57
CA ASP A 110 -0.04 -4.36 1.49
C ASP A 110 -0.38 -2.97 2.04
N VAL A 111 0.18 -1.91 1.44
CA VAL A 111 -0.11 -0.54 1.87
C VAL A 111 -1.47 -0.13 1.30
N VAL A 112 -2.51 -0.24 2.14
CA VAL A 112 -3.90 -0.09 1.71
C VAL A 112 -4.39 1.34 1.68
N ARG A 113 -3.75 2.27 2.41
CA ARG A 113 -4.13 3.68 2.39
C ARG A 113 -3.04 4.58 2.96
N PHE A 114 -2.95 5.78 2.40
CA PHE A 114 -2.25 6.92 2.98
C PHE A 114 -3.27 7.97 3.44
N CYS A 115 -3.16 8.45 4.67
CA CYS A 115 -3.96 9.54 5.21
C CYS A 115 -3.05 10.55 5.88
N ALA A 116 -2.77 11.66 5.19
CA ALA A 116 -1.86 12.70 5.66
C ALA A 116 -0.49 12.13 6.08
N ASN A 117 -0.23 11.99 7.38
CA ASN A 117 0.99 11.44 7.96
C ASN A 117 0.84 10.03 8.54
N THR A 118 -0.25 9.33 8.21
CA THR A 118 -0.54 7.98 8.67
C THR A 118 -0.65 7.02 7.49
N LEU A 119 0.04 5.88 7.56
CA LEU A 119 -0.14 4.78 6.63
C LEU A 119 -0.93 3.64 7.27
N PHE A 120 -1.70 2.95 6.44
CA PHE A 120 -2.38 1.72 6.81
C PHE A 120 -1.77 0.58 6.02
N VAL A 121 -1.22 -0.41 6.71
CA VAL A 121 -0.63 -1.61 6.11
C VAL A 121 -1.44 -2.82 6.54
N PHE A 122 -1.93 -3.58 5.57
CA PHE A 122 -2.69 -4.80 5.81
C PHE A 122 -1.83 -6.04 5.59
N PHE A 123 -1.80 -6.92 6.58
CA PHE A 123 -1.14 -8.21 6.54
C PHE A 123 -2.22 -9.28 6.46
N GLU A 124 -2.51 -9.77 5.25
CA GLU A 124 -3.57 -10.75 5.04
C GLU A 124 -3.23 -12.11 5.69
N ALA A 125 -4.19 -12.70 6.39
CA ALA A 125 -4.12 -14.06 6.90
C ALA A 125 -4.25 -15.05 5.74
N VAL A 126 -3.10 -15.41 5.16
CA VAL A 126 -3.00 -16.39 4.08
C VAL A 126 -2.35 -17.66 4.63
N ASP A 127 -2.93 -18.81 4.31
CA ASP A 127 -2.29 -20.10 4.53
C ASP A 127 -1.07 -20.20 3.63
N HIS A 128 0.12 -19.99 4.20
CA HIS A 128 1.35 -20.17 3.45
C HIS A 128 1.55 -21.66 3.15
N PRO A 129 2.06 -22.03 1.95
CA PRO A 129 2.47 -23.39 1.70
C PRO A 129 3.50 -23.82 2.76
N SER A 130 3.48 -25.11 3.11
CA SER A 130 4.14 -25.77 4.25
C SER A 130 5.65 -25.50 4.45
N SER A 131 6.30 -24.74 3.57
CA SER A 131 7.66 -24.21 3.72
C SER A 131 7.81 -23.10 4.77
N PHE A 132 6.72 -22.50 5.26
CA PHE A 132 6.73 -21.43 6.28
C PHE A 132 6.30 -21.87 7.69
N ASN A 133 6.28 -23.18 7.96
CA ASN A 133 5.82 -23.75 9.24
C ASN A 133 6.56 -23.19 10.48
N ASN A 134 7.72 -22.55 10.31
CA ASN A 134 8.54 -22.01 11.40
C ASN A 134 8.74 -20.49 11.31
N SER A 135 7.79 -19.73 10.75
CA SER A 135 7.89 -18.26 10.63
C SER A 135 8.04 -17.55 12.00
N CYS A 136 7.69 -18.23 13.09
CA CYS A 136 7.89 -17.78 14.46
C CYS A 136 9.33 -18.03 14.99
N GLY A 137 10.19 -18.70 14.20
CA GLY A 137 11.53 -19.13 14.60
C GLY A 137 11.60 -20.44 15.40
N SER A 138 10.46 -21.07 15.70
CA SER A 138 10.40 -22.36 16.40
C SER A 138 10.05 -23.51 15.46
N LEU A 139 10.78 -24.62 15.56
CA LEU A 139 10.57 -25.84 14.77
C LEU A 139 9.31 -26.64 15.17
N SER A 140 8.68 -26.28 16.29
CA SER A 140 7.54 -27.00 16.87
C SER A 140 6.27 -26.15 16.98
N CYS A 141 6.31 -24.88 16.56
CA CYS A 141 5.12 -24.02 16.55
C CYS A 141 4.27 -24.33 15.32
N ARG A 142 2.97 -24.59 15.51
CA ARG A 142 2.00 -24.54 14.41
C ARG A 142 1.16 -23.29 14.62
N HIS A 143 1.23 -22.38 13.66
CA HIS A 143 0.48 -21.14 13.70
C HIS A 143 -0.69 -21.15 12.73
N THR A 144 -1.78 -20.52 13.15
CA THR A 144 -2.87 -20.21 12.23
C THR A 144 -2.42 -19.10 11.25
N ALA A 145 -3.08 -18.99 10.09
CA ALA A 145 -2.82 -17.89 9.15
C ALA A 145 -2.95 -16.50 9.81
N GLN A 146 -3.88 -16.36 10.75
CA GLN A 146 -4.10 -15.13 11.51
C GLN A 146 -2.94 -14.82 12.46
N GLU A 147 -2.43 -15.81 13.18
CA GLU A 147 -1.24 -15.64 14.03
C GLU A 147 -0.02 -15.25 13.20
N LEU A 148 0.18 -15.89 12.04
CA LEU A 148 1.26 -15.54 11.10
C LEU A 148 1.14 -14.12 10.54
N ALA A 149 -0.08 -13.64 10.27
CA ALA A 149 -0.31 -12.25 9.89
C ALA A 149 0.13 -11.28 10.99
N CYS A 150 -0.16 -11.60 12.25
CA CYS A 150 0.21 -10.74 13.37
C CYS A 150 1.70 -10.81 13.70
N VAL A 151 2.35 -11.97 13.57
CA VAL A 151 3.81 -12.07 13.68
C VAL A 151 4.49 -11.23 12.60
N ARG A 152 4.03 -11.29 11.34
CA ARG A 152 4.54 -10.45 10.25
C ARG A 152 4.34 -8.96 10.52
N ALA A 153 3.14 -8.57 10.96
CA ALA A 153 2.85 -7.19 11.32
C ALA A 153 3.79 -6.69 12.43
N ALA A 154 3.91 -7.42 13.53
CA ALA A 154 4.78 -7.05 14.65
C ALA A 154 6.26 -6.98 14.24
N ALA A 155 6.76 -7.98 13.50
CA ALA A 155 8.13 -7.99 13.01
C ALA A 155 8.42 -6.82 12.06
N CYS A 156 7.47 -6.50 11.17
CA CYS A 156 7.55 -5.33 10.32
C CYS A 156 7.62 -4.03 11.13
N CYS A 157 6.76 -3.86 12.14
CA CYS A 157 6.74 -2.65 12.98
C CYS A 157 8.08 -2.47 13.72
N LEU A 158 8.61 -3.56 14.29
CA LEU A 158 9.93 -3.54 14.94
C LEU A 158 11.04 -3.14 13.97
N GLU A 159 11.02 -3.67 12.74
CA GLU A 159 12.02 -3.34 11.73
C GLU A 159 11.93 -1.88 11.27
N LEU A 160 10.70 -1.35 11.12
CA LEU A 160 10.48 0.07 10.84
C LEU A 160 11.12 0.97 11.90
N HIS A 161 10.92 0.66 13.18
CA HIS A 161 11.55 1.42 14.26
C HIS A 161 13.09 1.33 14.23
N LYS A 162 13.66 0.15 13.93
CA LYS A 162 15.12 0.00 13.80
C LYS A 162 15.67 0.83 12.65
N ASN A 163 15.04 0.75 11.48
CA ASN A 163 15.45 1.47 10.29
C ASN A 163 15.39 2.98 10.52
N LEU A 164 14.33 3.49 11.15
CA LEU A 164 14.21 4.90 11.45
C LEU A 164 15.24 5.39 12.48
N ARG A 165 15.57 4.59 13.50
CA ARG A 165 16.64 4.92 14.45
C ARG A 165 18.01 5.01 13.75
N ALA A 166 18.28 4.11 12.81
CA ALA A 166 19.51 4.16 12.02
C ALA A 166 19.60 5.43 11.15
N GLU A 167 18.48 5.89 10.59
CA GLU A 167 18.42 7.11 9.78
C GLU A 167 18.49 8.41 10.62
N THR A 168 17.77 8.47 11.75
CA THR A 168 17.68 9.66 12.62
C THR A 168 18.95 9.93 13.42
N CYS A 169 19.76 8.90 13.72
CA CYS A 169 21.10 9.10 14.30
C CYS A 169 22.04 9.95 13.41
N GLN A 170 21.67 10.22 12.15
CA GLN A 170 22.49 11.00 11.21
C GLN A 170 21.98 12.44 10.97
N GLU A 171 20.78 12.82 11.42
CA GLU A 171 20.18 14.12 11.07
C GLU A 171 19.45 14.77 12.28
N GLU A 172 19.73 16.05 12.57
CA GLU A 172 19.04 16.82 13.62
C GLU A 172 17.58 17.13 13.22
N GLY A 173 16.61 16.91 14.12
CA GLY A 173 15.17 17.10 13.87
C GLY A 173 14.41 15.82 13.46
N GLY A 174 14.61 14.73 14.20
CA GLY A 174 14.20 13.38 13.82
C GLY A 174 12.70 13.15 13.67
N LEU A 175 12.32 12.49 12.57
CA LEU A 175 11.01 11.86 12.43
C LEU A 175 10.87 10.74 13.46
N SER A 176 9.66 10.50 13.95
CA SER A 176 9.38 9.33 14.80
C SER A 176 8.12 8.60 14.35
N LEU A 177 8.01 7.33 14.73
CA LEU A 177 6.87 6.48 14.44
C LEU A 177 6.11 6.18 15.73
N GLN A 178 4.79 6.16 15.61
CA GLN A 178 3.87 5.59 16.59
C GLN A 178 3.04 4.56 15.83
N ILE A 179 3.08 3.30 16.26
CA ILE A 179 2.49 2.21 15.49
C ILE A 179 1.46 1.45 16.31
N GLY A 180 0.22 1.46 15.85
CA GLY A 180 -0.84 0.64 16.41
C GLY A 180 -1.13 -0.58 15.54
N VAL A 181 -1.34 -1.74 16.15
CA VAL A 181 -1.69 -2.97 15.43
C VAL A 181 -3.03 -3.52 15.92
N GLY A 182 -3.91 -3.86 14.98
CA GLY A 182 -5.18 -4.53 15.23
C GLY A 182 -5.31 -5.81 14.39
N ALA A 183 -6.18 -6.74 14.82
CA ALA A 183 -6.27 -8.07 14.24
C ALA A 183 -7.71 -8.58 14.18
N GLY A 184 -8.08 -9.21 13.06
CA GLY A 184 -9.42 -9.77 12.87
C GLY A 184 -9.93 -9.66 11.43
N ALA A 185 -11.25 -9.66 11.29
CA ALA A 185 -11.94 -9.56 10.01
C ALA A 185 -11.87 -8.14 9.45
N VAL A 186 -11.62 -8.05 8.15
CA VAL A 186 -11.49 -6.82 7.38
C VAL A 186 -12.39 -6.90 6.15
N GLU A 187 -13.13 -5.84 5.88
CA GLU A 187 -13.97 -5.72 4.69
C GLU A 187 -13.46 -4.61 3.79
N ALA A 188 -13.21 -4.95 2.52
CA ALA A 188 -12.86 -3.99 1.49
C ALA A 188 -14.06 -3.71 0.58
N PHE A 189 -14.28 -2.43 0.30
CA PHE A 189 -15.38 -1.91 -0.51
C PHE A 189 -14.83 -1.10 -1.67
N LEU A 190 -15.38 -1.31 -2.86
CA LEU A 190 -15.16 -0.44 -4.01
C LEU A 190 -16.53 0.03 -4.52
N VAL A 191 -16.72 1.35 -4.60
CA VAL A 191 -17.99 1.99 -4.94
C VAL A 191 -17.81 2.96 -6.11
N HIS A 192 -18.93 3.24 -6.81
CA HIS A 192 -18.94 4.27 -7.86
C HIS A 192 -18.64 5.64 -7.27
N GLY A 193 -17.83 6.42 -7.99
CA GLY A 193 -17.73 7.85 -7.78
C GLY A 193 -19.04 8.53 -8.11
N CYS A 194 -19.43 9.53 -7.31
CA CYS A 194 -20.53 10.42 -7.69
C CYS A 194 -20.09 11.25 -8.90
N PRO A 195 -20.86 11.30 -10.00
CA PRO A 195 -20.53 12.17 -11.14
C PRO A 195 -20.60 13.63 -10.71
N THR A 196 -19.47 14.32 -10.73
CA THR A 196 -19.42 15.79 -10.65
C THR A 196 -19.47 16.38 -12.05
N THR A 197 -20.06 17.56 -12.19
CA THR A 197 -20.55 18.16 -13.44
C THR A 197 -19.54 18.37 -14.57
N GLU A 198 -18.24 18.13 -14.36
CA GLU A 198 -17.20 18.39 -15.38
C GLU A 198 -16.07 17.35 -15.47
N THR A 199 -16.11 16.23 -14.73
CA THR A 199 -15.02 15.22 -14.78
C THR A 199 -15.54 13.79 -14.67
N ALA A 200 -14.80 12.86 -15.28
CA ALA A 200 -15.08 11.42 -15.26
C ALA A 200 -15.30 10.89 -13.83
N THR A 201 -16.24 9.96 -13.67
CA THR A 201 -16.55 9.30 -12.39
C THR A 201 -15.32 8.56 -11.85
N ALA A 202 -14.80 9.00 -10.71
CA ALA A 202 -13.68 8.33 -10.03
C ALA A 202 -14.20 7.35 -8.97
N ASN A 203 -14.02 6.05 -9.20
CA ASN A 203 -14.37 5.02 -8.22
C ASN A 203 -13.57 5.23 -6.93
N LYS A 204 -14.22 5.00 -5.79
CA LYS A 204 -13.62 5.14 -4.45
C LYS A 204 -13.61 3.80 -3.76
N TYR A 205 -12.58 3.55 -2.95
CA TYR A 205 -12.51 2.35 -2.12
C TYR A 205 -12.30 2.68 -0.66
N THR A 206 -12.74 1.77 0.19
CA THR A 206 -12.43 1.82 1.62
C THR A 206 -12.24 0.44 2.20
N VAL A 207 -11.43 0.38 3.25
CA VAL A 207 -11.24 -0.80 4.08
C VAL A 207 -11.84 -0.49 5.45
N MET A 208 -12.56 -1.43 6.03
CA MET A 208 -13.26 -1.29 7.31
C MET A 208 -13.15 -2.58 8.13
N GLY A 209 -13.43 -2.47 9.42
CA GLY A 209 -13.48 -3.61 10.33
C GLY A 209 -12.87 -3.30 11.70
N PRO A 210 -13.11 -4.15 12.72
CA PRO A 210 -12.54 -4.00 14.06
C PRO A 210 -11.01 -3.78 14.10
N PRO A 211 -10.20 -4.39 13.21
CA PRO A 211 -8.74 -4.19 13.23
C PRO A 211 -8.31 -2.73 13.02
N LEU A 212 -9.05 -1.95 12.23
CA LEU A 212 -8.72 -0.53 12.00
C LEU A 212 -8.98 0.30 13.27
N GLU A 213 -10.07 0.01 13.99
CA GLU A 213 -10.38 0.68 15.24
C GLU A 213 -9.38 0.32 16.33
N GLN A 214 -9.05 -0.98 16.47
CA GLN A 214 -8.03 -1.46 17.39
C GLN A 214 -6.67 -0.81 17.11
N ALA A 215 -6.23 -0.79 15.84
CA ALA A 215 -4.98 -0.16 15.44
C ALA A 215 -4.98 1.35 15.75
N SER A 216 -6.09 2.05 15.48
CA SER A 216 -6.20 3.47 15.81
C SER A 216 -6.16 3.74 17.31
N LEU A 217 -6.78 2.89 18.14
CA LEU A 217 -6.72 3.03 19.59
C LEU A 217 -5.30 2.74 20.12
N ALA A 218 -4.67 1.68 19.61
CA ALA A 218 -3.31 1.32 19.99
C ALA A 218 -2.28 2.40 19.60
N GLU A 219 -2.40 2.96 18.39
CA GLU A 219 -1.51 4.05 17.93
C GLU A 219 -1.61 5.29 18.82
N LYS A 220 -2.83 5.69 19.21
CA LYS A 220 -3.03 6.83 20.11
C LYS A 220 -2.46 6.62 21.51
N LEU A 221 -2.31 5.36 21.93
CA LEU A 221 -1.70 5.00 23.21
C LEU A 221 -0.18 4.84 23.10
N ALA A 222 0.37 4.73 21.89
CA ALA A 222 1.79 4.51 21.65
C ALA A 222 2.60 5.80 21.81
N GLY A 223 3.70 5.70 22.57
CA GLY A 223 4.73 6.73 22.64
C GLY A 223 5.58 6.79 21.38
N ALA A 224 6.44 7.80 21.27
CA ALA A 224 7.38 7.90 20.16
C ALA A 224 8.35 6.71 20.17
N GLY A 225 8.35 5.93 19.08
CA GLY A 225 9.16 4.73 18.94
C GLY A 225 8.51 3.45 19.48
N GLU A 226 7.21 3.47 19.76
CA GLU A 226 6.38 2.35 20.21
C GLU A 226 5.33 1.94 19.17
#